data_AF-A0A0A1FG55-F1
#
_entry.id   AF-A0A0A1FG55-F1
#
_cell.length_a   1.000
_cell.length_b   1.000
_cell.length_c   1.000
_cell.angle_alpha   90.00
_cell.angle_beta   90.00
_cell.angle_gamma   90.00
#
_symmetry.space_group_name_H-M   'P 1'
#
loop_
_entity.id
_entity.type
_entity.pdbx_description
1 polymer ?
#
loop_
_entity_poly.entity_id
_entity_poly.type
_entity_poly.pdbx_seq_one_letter_code
_entity_poly.pdbx_strand_id
1 'polypeptide(L)'
;MTPEKLAENELRDTRLALYQAERQLLEAEMRVDYYRNVLSFLEAISADGVEKVADTQRQKPSVQLQGPQRVTPDISSYRGAA
;
A
#
# COMPACT_ATOMS: atom_id res chain seq x y z
N MET A 1 -0.64 -43.02 -7.23
CA MET A 1 -0.72 -41.79 -6.41
C MET A 1 -1.41 -42.19 -5.13
N THR A 2 -0.85 -41.91 -3.95
CA THR A 2 -1.51 -42.27 -2.69
C THR A 2 -2.38 -41.11 -2.20
N PRO A 3 -3.43 -41.37 -1.40
CA PRO A 3 -4.27 -40.33 -0.82
C PRO A 3 -3.48 -39.29 -0.01
N GLU A 4 -2.43 -39.72 0.69
CA GLU A 4 -1.57 -38.85 1.50
C GLU A 4 -0.81 -37.86 0.63
N LYS A 5 -0.28 -38.33 -0.52
CA LYS A 5 0.42 -37.46 -1.47
C LYS A 5 -0.52 -36.47 -2.16
N LEU A 6 -1.79 -36.85 -2.37
CA LEU A 6 -2.80 -35.93 -2.87
C LEU A 6 -3.11 -34.85 -1.82
N ALA A 7 -3.33 -35.25 -0.57
CA ALA A 7 -3.60 -34.32 0.53
C ALA A 7 -2.43 -33.35 0.76
N GLU A 8 -1.18 -33.82 0.67
CA GLU A 8 0.01 -32.97 0.79
C GLU A 8 0.09 -31.91 -0.32
N ASN A 9 -0.22 -32.29 -1.56
CA ASN A 9 -0.27 -31.36 -2.69
C ASN A 9 -1.37 -30.31 -2.51
N GLU A 10 -2.60 -30.75 -2.20
CA GLU A 10 -3.74 -29.85 -1.97
C GLU A 10 -3.48 -28.91 -0.80
N LEU A 11 -2.84 -29.38 0.27
CA LEU A 11 -2.45 -28.56 1.41
C LEU A 11 -1.48 -27.45 0.99
N ARG A 12 -0.47 -27.78 0.17
CA ARG A 12 0.49 -26.79 -0.33
C ARG A 12 -0.18 -25.75 -1.20
N ASP A 13 -1.04 -26.20 -2.12
CA ASP A 13 -1.70 -25.32 -3.09
C ASP A 13 -2.72 -24.41 -2.38
N THR A 14 -3.45 -24.94 -1.40
CA THR A 14 -4.37 -24.15 -0.56
C THR A 14 -3.63 -23.09 0.26
N ARG A 15 -2.46 -23.41 0.83
CA ARG A 15 -1.65 -22.42 1.57
C ARG A 15 -1.20 -21.27 0.66
N LEU A 16 -0.80 -21.58 -0.57
CA LEU A 16 -0.44 -20.55 -1.54
C LEU A 16 -1.65 -19.68 -1.91
N ALA A 17 -2.81 -20.30 -2.14
CA ALA A 17 -4.05 -19.58 -2.43
C ALA A 17 -4.46 -18.65 -1.29
N LEU A 18 -4.34 -19.10 -0.04
CA LEU A 18 -4.61 -18.26 1.14
C LEU A 18 -3.70 -17.03 1.18
N TYR A 19 -2.39 -17.22 1.02
CA TYR A 19 -1.43 -16.10 1.02
C TYR A 19 -1.74 -15.07 -0.08
N GLN A 20 -2.14 -15.54 -1.27
CA GLN A 20 -2.52 -14.65 -2.36
C GLN A 20 -3.80 -13.86 -2.04
N ALA A 21 -4.80 -14.51 -1.45
CA ALA A 21 -6.04 -13.85 -1.03
C ALA A 21 -5.80 -12.80 0.06
N GLU A 22 -4.96 -13.11 1.05
CA GLU A 22 -4.57 -12.16 2.12
C GLU A 22 -3.86 -10.94 1.54
N ARG A 23 -2.96 -11.14 0.59
CA ARG A 23 -2.30 -10.02 -0.10
C ARG A 23 -3.32 -9.15 -0.87
N GLN A 24 -4.26 -9.76 -1.56
CA GLN A 24 -5.33 -9.03 -2.27
C GLN A 24 -6.23 -8.25 -1.32
N LEU A 25 -6.52 -8.81 -0.14
CA LEU A 25 -7.27 -8.14 0.91
C LEU A 25 -6.53 -6.89 1.38
N LEU A 26 -5.24 -6.99 1.69
CA LEU A 26 -4.41 -5.85 2.09
C LEU A 26 -4.39 -4.74 1.02
N GLU A 27 -4.24 -5.12 -0.25
CA GLU A 27 -4.31 -4.19 -1.39
C GLU A 27 -5.70 -3.53 -1.52
N ALA A 28 -6.78 -4.27 -1.26
CA ALA A 28 -8.14 -3.75 -1.27
C ALA A 28 -8.39 -2.76 -0.11
N GLU A 29 -7.93 -3.09 1.10
CA GLU A 29 -8.03 -2.22 2.28
C GLU A 29 -7.34 -0.87 2.04
N MET A 30 -6.10 -0.89 1.51
CA MET A 30 -5.40 0.35 1.14
C MET A 30 -6.19 1.21 0.14
N ARG A 31 -6.81 0.58 -0.88
CA ARG A 31 -7.64 1.30 -1.86
C ARG A 31 -8.88 1.90 -1.21
N VAL A 32 -9.54 1.18 -0.32
CA VAL A 32 -10.71 1.66 0.43
C VAL A 32 -10.34 2.89 1.25
N ASP A 33 -9.24 2.84 1.99
CA ASP A 33 -8.80 3.96 2.82
C ASP A 33 -8.41 5.19 1.99
N TYR A 34 -7.76 4.98 0.84
CA TYR A 34 -7.51 6.05 -0.11
C TYR A 34 -8.81 6.72 -0.57
N TYR A 35 -9.80 5.95 -1.02
CA TYR A 35 -11.05 6.52 -1.51
C TYR A 35 -11.89 7.16 -0.40
N ARG A 36 -11.85 6.64 0.83
CA ARG A 36 -12.45 7.32 2.00
C ARG A 36 -11.82 8.69 2.22
N ASN A 37 -10.49 8.80 2.16
CA ASN A 37 -9.81 10.08 2.32
C ASN A 37 -10.14 11.06 1.20
N VAL A 38 -10.17 10.59 -0.06
CA VAL A 38 -10.57 11.40 -1.22
C VAL A 38 -12.01 11.88 -1.06
N LEU A 39 -12.93 10.99 -0.67
CA LEU A 39 -14.34 11.32 -0.51
C LEU A 39 -14.52 12.41 0.56
N SER A 40 -13.97 12.22 1.75
CA SER A 40 -14.03 13.21 2.83
C SER A 40 -13.44 14.57 2.43
N PHE A 41 -12.37 14.56 1.62
CA PHE A 41 -11.76 15.79 1.10
C PHE A 41 -12.69 16.51 0.12
N LEU A 42 -13.32 15.79 -0.82
CA LEU A 42 -14.25 16.36 -1.78
C LEU A 42 -15.52 16.86 -1.09
N GLU A 43 -16.04 16.15 -0.10
CA GLU A 43 -17.17 16.58 0.73
C GLU A 43 -16.86 17.89 1.46
N ALA A 44 -15.67 18.00 2.05
CA ALA A 44 -15.23 19.24 2.71
C ALA A 44 -15.10 20.41 1.73
N ILE A 45 -14.55 20.19 0.53
CA ILE A 45 -14.52 21.24 -0.51
C ILE A 45 -15.93 21.67 -0.89
N SER A 46 -16.83 20.72 -1.07
CA SER A 46 -18.22 21.00 -1.46
C SER A 46 -18.97 21.79 -0.38
N ALA A 47 -18.66 21.60 0.90
CA ALA A 47 -19.32 22.27 2.01
C ALA A 47 -18.71 23.65 2.32
N ASP A 48 -17.38 23.73 2.40
CA ASP A 48 -16.65 24.86 2.98
C ASP A 48 -15.87 25.71 1.96
N GLY A 49 -15.74 25.23 0.73
CA GLY A 49 -14.88 25.84 -0.29
C GLY A 49 -13.42 25.42 -0.17
N VAL A 50 -12.66 25.61 -1.26
CA VAL A 50 -11.28 25.10 -1.39
C VAL A 50 -10.32 25.80 -0.43
N GLU A 51 -10.51 27.09 -0.19
CA GLU A 51 -9.63 27.95 0.60
C GLU A 51 -9.57 27.49 2.06
N LYS A 52 -10.74 27.28 2.68
CA LYS A 52 -10.83 26.85 4.09
C LYS A 52 -10.24 25.45 4.31
N VAL A 53 -10.47 24.54 3.37
CA VAL A 53 -9.93 23.18 3.43
C VAL A 53 -8.41 23.20 3.28
N ALA A 54 -7.87 24.02 2.38
CA ALA A 54 -6.43 24.17 2.18
C ALA A 54 -5.72 24.71 3.44
N ASP A 55 -6.31 25.70 4.11
CA ASP A 55 -5.75 26.26 5.36
C ASP A 55 -5.79 25.22 6.50
N THR A 56 -6.86 24.45 6.60
CA THR A 56 -6.98 23.36 7.59
C THR A 56 -5.96 22.24 7.35
N GLN A 57 -5.67 21.90 6.09
CA GLN A 57 -4.67 20.87 5.75
C GLN A 57 -3.24 21.32 6.06
N ARG A 58 -2.92 22.62 5.91
CA ARG A 58 -1.61 23.18 6.28
C ARG A 58 -1.32 23.14 7.78
N GLN A 59 -2.38 23.12 8.60
CA GLN A 59 -2.26 23.06 10.06
C GLN A 59 -2.14 21.63 10.60
N LYS A 60 -2.56 20.62 9.83
CA LYS A 60 -2.30 19.22 10.20
C LYS A 60 -0.81 18.95 10.02
N PRO A 61 -0.10 18.41 11.04
CA PRO A 61 1.24 17.89 10.82
C PRO A 61 1.12 16.88 9.69
N SER A 62 1.85 17.10 8.61
CA SER A 62 1.93 16.11 7.53
C SER A 62 2.44 14.83 8.17
N VAL A 63 1.55 13.86 8.37
CA VAL A 63 1.97 12.49 8.59
C VAL A 63 2.66 12.14 7.29
N GLN A 64 3.98 12.31 7.25
CA GLN A 64 4.79 11.83 6.17
C GLN A 64 4.46 10.34 6.08
N LEU A 65 3.66 9.98 5.10
CA LEU A 65 3.67 8.65 4.53
C LEU A 65 5.11 8.49 4.04
N GLN A 66 6.00 8.05 4.95
CA GLN A 66 7.27 7.46 4.59
C GLN A 66 6.91 6.21 3.79
N GLY A 67 6.65 6.41 2.49
CA GLY A 67 6.80 5.32 1.54
C GLY A 67 8.17 4.68 1.77
N PRO A 68 8.32 3.36 1.58
CA PRO A 68 9.59 2.70 1.84
C PRO A 68 10.70 3.50 1.15
N GLN A 69 11.63 4.03 1.94
CA GLN A 69 12.80 4.71 1.39
C GLN A 69 13.47 3.71 0.45
N ARG A 70 13.30 3.89 -0.86
CA ARG A 70 14.20 3.27 -1.82
C ARG A 70 15.54 3.92 -1.56
N VAL A 71 16.35 3.28 -0.72
CA VAL A 71 17.79 3.48 -0.69
C VAL A 71 18.26 3.06 -2.08
N THR A 72 18.28 4.01 -3.02
CA THR A 72 18.93 3.80 -4.31
C THR A 72 20.41 3.62 -3.98
N PRO A 73 21.03 2.46 -4.26
CA PRO A 73 22.46 2.33 -4.08
C PRO A 73 23.16 3.36 -4.98
N ASP A 74 24.08 4.12 -4.41
CA ASP A 74 24.85 5.14 -5.09
C ASP A 74 25.72 4.51 -6.17
N ILE A 75 25.36 4.75 -7.44
CA ILE A 75 26.11 4.28 -8.61
C ILE A 75 27.54 4.88 -8.69
N SER A 76 27.86 5.88 -7.86
CA SER A 76 29.20 6.50 -7.82
C SER A 76 30.27 5.58 -7.21
N SER A 77 29.89 4.52 -6.49
CA SER A 77 30.85 3.59 -5.86
C SER A 77 31.55 2.64 -6.86
N TYR A 78 31.13 2.60 -8.13
CA TYR A 78 31.75 1.74 -9.16
C TYR A 78 32.74 2.48 -10.07
N ARG A 79 32.93 3.80 -9.92
CA ARG A 79 33.87 4.56 -10.75
C ARG A 79 35.23 4.68 -10.07
N GLY A 80 35.96 3.57 -10.01
CA GLY A 80 37.29 3.55 -9.41
C GLY A 80 38.00 2.21 -9.53
N ALA A 81 38.05 1.63 -10.74
CA ALA A 81 38.99 0.58 -11.07
C ALA A 81 39.20 0.54 -12.60
N ALA A 82 40.10 1.37 -13.09
CA ALA A 82 40.78 1.22 -14.37
C ALA A 82 42.14 1.89 -14.27
#